data_AF-A0AAW0M592-F1
#
_entry.id   AF-A0AAW0M592-F1
#
_cell.length_a   1.000
_cell.length_b   1.000
_cell.length_c   1.000
_cell.angle_alpha   90.00
_cell.angle_beta   90.00
_cell.angle_gamma   90.00
#
_symmetry.space_group_name_H-M   'P 1'
#
loop_
_entity.id
_entity.type
_entity.pdbx_description
1 polymer ?
#
loop_
_entity_poly.entity_id
_entity_poly.type
_entity_poly.pdbx_seq_one_letter_code
_entity_poly.pdbx_strand_id
1 'polypeptide(L)'
;MNLGVSLLQRRSMNLNYKILLLLALCICNAESANPLRQFCNTDTNIGSDSQISANIDRLLAELVSKTPSNGLIATSYGKNQYRVFGLAQCRRDVSRTDCSSCIQDAAKQIRQRCPNQANARIWYDFCFLRYNNKSFIGEIDTSYGILYGNVENVTDPDTFNKELGTLIGQIRAQAVETKNEGLGKGETKLSTFVTLYALVQCTRDLSLVWPLMWAILITFAKTGKDEEFYIAVVMSDMSSIYSSFLLIEC
;
A
#
# COMPACT_ATOMS: atom_id res chain seq x y z
N MET A 1 -55.53 -59.66 12.94
CA MET A 1 -55.68 -59.44 11.47
C MET A 1 -55.62 -57.96 11.21
N ASN A 2 -54.93 -57.54 10.14
CA ASN A 2 -54.73 -56.15 9.64
C ASN A 2 -54.01 -55.19 10.64
N LEU A 3 -52.80 -54.65 10.40
CA LEU A 3 -52.15 -54.03 9.22
C LEU A 3 -52.82 -52.73 8.75
N GLY A 4 -52.10 -51.61 8.91
CA GLY A 4 -52.44 -50.26 8.42
C GLY A 4 -51.33 -49.26 8.78
N VAL A 5 -50.71 -48.64 7.77
CA VAL A 5 -49.47 -47.84 7.88
C VAL A 5 -49.75 -46.34 7.88
N SER A 6 -49.07 -45.57 8.73
CA SER A 6 -48.79 -44.14 8.47
C SER A 6 -47.57 -43.62 9.27
N LEU A 7 -46.36 -43.94 8.80
CA LEU A 7 -45.16 -43.18 9.13
C LEU A 7 -45.08 -41.91 8.26
N LEU A 8 -44.27 -40.93 8.68
CA LEU A 8 -43.82 -39.74 7.93
C LEU A 8 -44.77 -38.50 7.85
N GLN A 9 -44.99 -37.84 8.99
CA GLN A 9 -45.21 -36.37 9.01
C GLN A 9 -43.87 -35.64 9.32
N ARG A 10 -42.80 -35.94 8.58
CA ARG A 10 -41.53 -35.18 8.71
C ARG A 10 -41.74 -33.82 8.07
N ARG A 11 -42.13 -32.81 8.88
CA ARG A 11 -42.44 -31.45 8.41
C ARG A 11 -41.35 -30.95 7.45
N SER A 12 -41.81 -30.62 6.24
CA SER A 12 -41.02 -30.08 5.14
C SER A 12 -40.53 -28.65 5.44
N MET A 13 -39.63 -28.50 6.42
CA MET A 13 -38.70 -27.37 6.48
C MET A 13 -37.67 -27.59 5.37
N ASN A 14 -38.09 -27.45 4.11
CA ASN A 14 -37.28 -27.79 2.95
C ASN A 14 -36.88 -26.56 2.15
N LEU A 15 -35.58 -26.54 1.85
CA LEU A 15 -34.90 -25.74 0.83
C LEU A 15 -35.00 -24.21 0.95
N ASN A 16 -36.17 -23.59 0.94
CA ASN A 16 -36.31 -22.13 0.82
C ASN A 16 -35.67 -21.37 1.99
N TYR A 17 -35.84 -21.82 3.23
CA TYR A 17 -35.17 -21.17 4.38
C TYR A 17 -33.65 -21.39 4.38
N LYS A 18 -33.16 -22.51 3.82
CA LYS A 18 -31.71 -22.75 3.64
C LYS A 18 -31.13 -21.87 2.55
N ILE A 19 -31.86 -21.67 1.45
CA ILE A 19 -31.50 -20.73 0.39
C ILE A 19 -31.47 -19.30 0.95
N LEU A 20 -32.45 -18.90 1.76
CA LEU A 20 -32.47 -17.57 2.37
C LEU A 20 -31.29 -17.36 3.35
N LEU A 21 -30.95 -18.38 4.15
CA LEU A 21 -29.76 -18.38 5.01
C LEU A 21 -28.45 -18.35 4.20
N LEU A 22 -28.36 -19.08 3.09
CA LEU A 22 -27.20 -19.06 2.19
C LEU A 22 -27.04 -17.70 1.49
N LEU A 23 -28.14 -17.05 1.10
CA LEU A 23 -28.11 -15.69 0.54
C LEU A 23 -27.71 -14.65 1.59
N ALA A 24 -28.17 -14.78 2.83
CA ALA A 24 -27.76 -13.91 3.94
C ALA A 24 -26.27 -14.09 4.31
N LEU A 25 -25.75 -15.32 4.26
CA LEU A 25 -24.33 -15.63 4.45
C LEU A 25 -23.43 -15.18 3.27
N CYS A 26 -24.02 -14.83 2.13
CA CYS A 26 -23.27 -14.37 0.95
C CYS A 26 -23.07 -12.84 0.93
N ILE A 27 -23.57 -12.11 1.93
CA ILE A 27 -23.26 -10.68 2.14
C ILE A 27 -21.94 -10.56 2.94
N CYS A 28 -20.88 -11.12 2.38
CA CYS A 28 -19.55 -10.61 2.70
C CYS A 28 -19.47 -9.20 2.13
N ASN A 29 -19.72 -8.19 2.95
CA ASN A 29 -19.20 -6.86 2.66
C ASN A 29 -17.69 -7.04 2.51
N ALA A 30 -17.16 -6.87 1.31
CA ALA A 30 -15.74 -6.67 1.11
C ALA A 30 -15.41 -5.35 1.79
N GLU A 31 -15.02 -5.43 3.05
CA GLU A 31 -14.65 -4.29 3.87
C GLU A 31 -13.34 -3.75 3.27
N SER A 32 -13.46 -2.73 2.42
CA SER A 32 -12.31 -2.10 1.77
C SER A 32 -11.37 -1.63 2.87
N ALA A 33 -10.12 -2.08 2.82
CA ALA A 33 -9.11 -1.65 3.77
C ALA A 33 -9.10 -0.10 3.84
N ASN A 34 -8.97 0.46 5.03
CA ASN A 34 -8.79 1.90 5.13
C ASN A 34 -7.40 2.25 4.56
N PRO A 35 -7.26 3.31 3.75
CA PRO A 35 -5.93 3.80 3.40
C PRO A 35 -5.21 4.17 4.69
N LEU A 36 -3.92 3.86 4.78
CA LEU A 36 -3.05 4.36 5.84
C LEU A 36 -3.19 5.89 5.90
N ARG A 37 -3.03 6.53 4.75
CA ARG A 37 -3.13 7.98 4.61
C ARG A 37 -3.34 8.41 3.16
N GLN A 38 -3.81 9.64 2.99
CA GLN A 38 -3.83 10.37 1.73
C GLN A 38 -3.19 11.76 1.87
N PHE A 39 -2.65 12.27 0.78
CA PHE A 39 -2.22 13.65 0.61
C PHE A 39 -2.95 14.24 -0.59
N CYS A 40 -3.64 15.36 -0.36
CA CYS A 40 -4.30 16.15 -1.39
C CYS A 40 -3.62 17.52 -1.41
N ASN A 41 -2.90 17.87 -2.47
CA ASN A 41 -2.22 19.17 -2.54
C ASN A 41 -3.24 20.28 -2.80
N THR A 42 -3.50 21.11 -1.78
CA THR A 42 -4.49 22.20 -1.80
C THR A 42 -4.18 23.31 -2.79
N ASP A 43 -2.92 23.49 -3.16
CA ASP A 43 -2.46 24.52 -4.09
C ASP A 43 -2.65 24.10 -5.55
N THR A 44 -2.99 22.82 -5.77
CA THR A 44 -3.39 22.29 -7.08
C THR A 44 -4.90 22.09 -7.12
N ASN A 45 -5.54 22.62 -8.16
CA ASN A 45 -6.97 22.46 -8.38
C ASN A 45 -7.21 22.01 -9.82
N ILE A 46 -8.13 21.06 -10.00
CA ILE A 46 -8.68 20.65 -11.30
C ILE A 46 -9.50 21.80 -11.92
N GLY A 47 -10.03 22.70 -11.09
CA GLY A 47 -10.81 23.86 -11.51
C GLY A 47 -12.17 23.46 -12.08
N SER A 48 -12.74 24.30 -12.93
CA SER A 48 -13.91 23.95 -13.74
C SER A 48 -13.55 23.14 -15.00
N ASP A 49 -12.30 22.67 -15.12
CA ASP A 49 -11.80 21.96 -16.28
C ASP A 49 -12.14 20.47 -16.19
N SER A 50 -13.28 20.12 -16.80
CA SER A 50 -13.73 18.74 -16.93
C SER A 50 -12.73 17.83 -17.64
N GLN A 51 -11.82 18.36 -18.46
CA GLN A 51 -10.87 17.56 -19.23
C GLN A 51 -9.73 17.03 -18.35
N ILE A 52 -9.24 17.80 -17.37
CA ILE A 52 -8.25 17.30 -16.40
C ILE A 52 -8.85 16.18 -15.56
N SER A 53 -10.07 16.34 -15.02
CA SER A 53 -10.74 15.26 -14.27
C SER A 53 -10.89 14.00 -15.13
N ALA A 54 -11.44 14.12 -16.34
CA ALA A 54 -11.66 12.98 -17.21
C ALA A 54 -10.33 12.28 -17.61
N ASN A 55 -9.23 13.02 -17.72
CA ASN A 55 -7.91 12.44 -17.97
C ASN A 55 -7.34 11.73 -16.73
N ILE A 56 -7.59 12.25 -15.51
CA ILE A 56 -7.26 11.54 -14.25
C ILE A 56 -8.06 10.24 -14.16
N ASP A 57 -9.37 10.27 -14.40
CA ASP A 57 -10.20 9.08 -14.27
C ASP A 57 -9.80 7.97 -15.27
N ARG A 58 -9.36 8.35 -16.49
CA ARG A 58 -8.80 7.41 -17.48
C ARG A 58 -7.39 6.92 -17.11
N LEU A 59 -6.53 7.79 -16.58
CA LEU A 59 -5.21 7.42 -16.05
C LEU A 59 -5.35 6.38 -14.92
N LEU A 60 -6.27 6.61 -13.98
CA LEU A 60 -6.55 5.68 -12.89
C LEU A 60 -7.04 4.32 -13.40
N ALA A 61 -7.93 4.29 -14.39
CA ALA A 61 -8.38 3.04 -15.00
C ALA A 61 -7.22 2.26 -15.67
N GLU A 62 -6.26 2.96 -16.29
CA GLU A 62 -5.06 2.34 -16.85
C GLU A 62 -4.14 1.75 -15.76
N LEU A 63 -3.92 2.48 -14.66
CA LEU A 63 -3.14 2.00 -13.51
C LEU A 63 -3.79 0.75 -12.88
N VAL A 64 -5.10 0.78 -12.63
CA VAL A 64 -5.89 -0.36 -12.13
C VAL A 64 -5.75 -1.60 -13.02
N SER A 65 -5.81 -1.42 -14.35
CA SER A 65 -5.71 -2.52 -15.29
C SER A 65 -4.30 -3.12 -15.40
N LYS A 66 -3.24 -2.29 -15.29
CA LYS A 66 -1.88 -2.71 -15.63
C LYS A 66 -1.01 -3.06 -14.42
N THR A 67 -1.14 -2.36 -13.29
CA THR A 67 -0.26 -2.58 -12.12
C THR A 67 -0.28 -4.01 -11.57
N PRO A 68 -1.41 -4.75 -11.51
CA PRO A 68 -1.43 -6.13 -10.98
C PRO A 68 -0.58 -7.14 -11.76
N SER A 69 -0.38 -6.90 -13.07
CA SER A 69 0.47 -7.76 -13.90
C SER A 69 1.95 -7.36 -13.86
N ASN A 70 2.25 -6.09 -13.60
CA ASN A 70 3.59 -5.51 -13.73
C ASN A 70 4.27 -5.16 -12.38
N GLY A 71 3.52 -5.11 -11.28
CA GLY A 71 3.99 -4.69 -9.95
C GLY A 71 4.15 -3.17 -9.80
N LEU A 72 4.60 -2.47 -10.84
CA LEU A 72 4.63 -1.01 -10.94
C LEU A 72 4.22 -0.58 -12.35
N ILE A 73 3.51 0.55 -12.45
CA ILE A 73 3.31 1.31 -13.68
C ILE A 73 3.53 2.79 -13.38
N ALA A 74 4.31 3.45 -14.23
CA ALA A 74 4.37 4.91 -14.33
C ALA A 74 3.98 5.30 -15.78
N THR A 75 3.01 6.18 -15.95
CA THR A 75 2.46 6.54 -17.27
C THR A 75 1.88 7.95 -17.27
N SER A 76 1.43 8.43 -18.43
CA SER A 76 0.69 9.70 -18.55
C SER A 76 -0.48 9.59 -19.50
N TYR A 77 -1.54 10.33 -19.21
CA TYR A 77 -2.74 10.41 -20.06
C TYR A 77 -3.00 11.85 -20.46
N GLY A 78 -3.51 12.06 -21.68
CA GLY A 78 -3.81 13.40 -22.21
C GLY A 78 -2.61 14.10 -22.89
N LYS A 79 -2.84 15.36 -23.27
CA LYS A 79 -1.90 16.17 -24.07
C LYS A 79 -1.88 17.62 -23.59
N ASN A 80 -0.77 18.30 -23.83
CA ASN A 80 -0.55 19.72 -23.51
C ASN A 80 -0.89 20.01 -22.02
N GLN A 81 -1.51 21.15 -21.72
CA GLN A 81 -1.92 21.55 -20.37
C GLN A 81 -2.90 20.60 -19.67
N TYR A 82 -3.54 19.69 -20.40
CA TYR A 82 -4.46 18.69 -19.85
C TYR A 82 -3.80 17.34 -19.60
N ARG A 83 -2.48 17.22 -19.81
CA ARG A 83 -1.75 15.97 -19.52
C ARG A 83 -1.63 15.78 -18.01
N VAL A 84 -1.88 14.56 -17.57
CA VAL A 84 -1.68 14.10 -16.19
C VAL A 84 -0.75 12.90 -16.17
N PHE A 85 0.06 12.82 -15.14
CA PHE A 85 1.05 11.79 -14.89
C PHE A 85 0.60 10.96 -13.69
N GLY A 86 0.82 9.65 -13.74
CA GLY A 86 0.39 8.75 -12.68
C GLY A 86 1.35 7.60 -12.48
N LEU A 87 1.47 7.21 -11.21
CA LEU A 87 2.23 6.05 -10.77
C LEU A 87 1.36 5.21 -9.85
N ALA A 88 1.44 3.90 -10.01
CA ALA A 88 0.86 2.92 -9.10
C ALA A 88 1.85 1.77 -8.89
N GLN A 89 2.13 1.46 -7.63
CA GLN A 89 3.05 0.40 -7.23
C GLN A 89 2.39 -0.50 -6.18
N CYS A 90 2.53 -1.81 -6.32
CA CYS A 90 2.19 -2.76 -5.27
C CYS A 90 3.43 -3.17 -4.48
N ARG A 91 3.23 -3.55 -3.22
CA ARG A 91 4.30 -4.11 -2.39
C ARG A 91 4.75 -5.45 -2.99
N ARG A 92 6.04 -5.62 -3.26
CA ARG A 92 6.57 -6.71 -4.13
C ARG A 92 6.39 -8.13 -3.56
N ASP A 93 5.98 -8.27 -2.30
CA ASP A 93 5.75 -9.55 -1.63
C ASP A 93 4.26 -9.96 -1.52
N VAL A 94 3.32 -9.16 -2.03
CA VAL A 94 1.87 -9.49 -2.03
C VAL A 94 1.44 -10.23 -3.29
N SER A 95 0.31 -10.93 -3.25
CA SER A 95 -0.19 -11.63 -4.43
C SER A 95 -0.73 -10.67 -5.49
N ARG A 96 -0.85 -11.14 -6.74
CA ARG A 96 -1.53 -10.38 -7.81
C ARG A 96 -2.96 -9.99 -7.44
N THR A 97 -3.65 -10.83 -6.66
CA THR A 97 -5.04 -10.58 -6.22
C THR A 97 -5.08 -9.45 -5.20
N ASP A 98 -4.19 -9.46 -4.20
CA ASP A 98 -4.11 -8.42 -3.16
C ASP A 98 -3.70 -7.08 -3.78
N CYS A 99 -2.72 -7.11 -4.69
CA CYS A 99 -2.30 -5.97 -5.49
C CYS A 99 -3.46 -5.39 -6.33
N SER A 100 -4.26 -6.25 -7.00
CA SER A 100 -5.42 -5.82 -7.77
C SER A 100 -6.49 -5.15 -6.91
N SER A 101 -6.83 -5.76 -5.77
CA SER A 101 -7.81 -5.21 -4.83
C SER A 101 -7.33 -3.87 -4.26
N CYS A 102 -6.06 -3.80 -3.83
CA CYS A 102 -5.46 -2.60 -3.29
C CYS A 102 -5.46 -1.43 -4.28
N ILE A 103 -5.03 -1.63 -5.53
CA ILE A 103 -5.02 -0.55 -6.54
C ILE A 103 -6.44 -0.11 -6.92
N GLN A 104 -7.42 -1.02 -6.95
CA GLN A 104 -8.82 -0.66 -7.16
C GLN A 104 -9.36 0.24 -6.03
N ASP A 105 -9.12 -0.13 -4.77
CA ASP A 105 -9.53 0.67 -3.62
C ASP A 105 -8.78 2.01 -3.57
N ALA A 106 -7.47 2.02 -3.85
CA ALA A 106 -6.67 3.24 -3.91
C ALA A 106 -7.18 4.22 -4.98
N ALA A 107 -7.46 3.75 -6.20
CA ALA A 107 -7.99 4.57 -7.29
C ALA A 107 -9.38 5.14 -6.98
N LYS A 108 -10.23 4.38 -6.29
CA LYS A 108 -11.55 4.84 -5.82
C LYS A 108 -11.42 5.87 -4.69
N GLN A 109 -10.66 5.54 -3.65
CA GLN A 109 -10.55 6.34 -2.42
C GLN A 109 -9.78 7.64 -2.65
N ILE A 110 -8.78 7.69 -3.55
CA ILE A 110 -8.07 8.95 -3.85
C ILE A 110 -8.99 9.99 -4.51
N ARG A 111 -9.94 9.58 -5.37
CA ARG A 111 -10.92 10.49 -5.98
C ARG A 111 -12.01 10.90 -4.98
N GLN A 112 -12.39 10.02 -4.05
CA GLN A 112 -13.35 10.36 -2.99
C GLN A 112 -12.76 11.32 -1.95
N ARG A 113 -11.48 11.16 -1.60
CA ARG A 113 -10.81 11.94 -0.54
C ARG A 113 -10.11 13.20 -1.04
N CYS A 114 -9.65 13.20 -2.29
CA CYS A 114 -9.08 14.35 -2.99
C CYS A 114 -9.92 14.68 -4.25
N PRO A 115 -11.17 15.16 -4.11
CA PRO A 115 -12.10 15.30 -5.23
C PRO A 115 -11.65 16.35 -6.26
N ASN A 116 -11.02 17.43 -5.81
CA ASN A 116 -10.75 18.63 -6.62
C ASN A 116 -9.25 18.87 -6.87
N GLN A 117 -8.35 18.09 -6.28
CA GLN A 117 -6.92 18.33 -6.36
C GLN A 117 -6.30 17.66 -7.58
N ALA A 118 -5.42 18.37 -8.29
CA ALA A 118 -4.74 17.86 -9.48
C ALA A 118 -3.42 17.13 -9.17
N ASN A 119 -2.92 17.24 -7.93
CA ASN A 119 -1.83 16.47 -7.35
C ASN A 119 -2.32 15.77 -6.07
N ALA A 120 -2.33 14.44 -6.09
CA ALA A 120 -2.74 13.64 -4.95
C ALA A 120 -1.93 12.33 -4.85
N ARG A 121 -1.83 11.82 -3.62
CA ARG A 121 -1.13 10.58 -3.25
C ARG A 121 -1.98 9.81 -2.24
N ILE A 122 -2.01 8.48 -2.31
CA ILE A 122 -2.70 7.62 -1.34
C ILE A 122 -1.88 6.35 -1.07
N TRP A 123 -1.88 5.91 0.18
CA TRP A 123 -1.04 4.84 0.68
C TRP A 123 -1.84 3.77 1.42
N TYR A 124 -1.48 2.52 1.18
CA TYR A 124 -2.02 1.30 1.77
C TYR A 124 -0.86 0.36 2.10
N ASP A 125 -1.08 -0.61 2.99
CA ASP A 125 -0.04 -1.62 3.32
C ASP A 125 0.50 -2.38 2.10
N PHE A 126 -0.36 -2.60 1.10
CA PHE A 126 -0.05 -3.42 -0.08
C PHE A 126 0.19 -2.60 -1.36
N CYS A 127 -0.04 -1.28 -1.35
CA CYS A 127 0.13 -0.46 -2.54
C CYS A 127 0.21 1.05 -2.28
N PHE A 128 0.79 1.74 -3.27
CA PHE A 128 0.87 3.19 -3.39
C PHE A 128 0.27 3.62 -4.73
N LEU A 129 -0.44 4.75 -4.73
CA LEU A 129 -0.92 5.40 -5.95
C LEU A 129 -0.77 6.92 -5.86
N ARG A 130 -0.27 7.53 -6.93
CA ARG A 130 -0.01 8.97 -7.07
C ARG A 130 -0.43 9.46 -8.45
N TYR A 131 -1.02 10.64 -8.53
CA TYR A 131 -1.20 11.38 -9.78
C TYR A 131 -0.87 12.87 -9.61
N ASN A 132 -0.45 13.51 -10.70
CA ASN A 132 -0.11 14.93 -10.74
C ASN A 132 -0.32 15.50 -12.15
N ASN A 133 -0.72 16.77 -12.29
CA ASN A 133 -0.74 17.49 -13.57
C ASN A 133 0.63 18.03 -14.01
N LYS A 134 1.66 17.88 -13.16
CA LYS A 134 3.08 18.06 -13.49
C LYS A 134 3.79 16.71 -13.54
N SER A 135 4.82 16.59 -14.38
CA SER A 135 5.66 15.38 -14.40
C SER A 135 6.42 15.24 -13.09
N PHE A 136 6.52 14.02 -12.60
CA PHE A 136 7.35 13.61 -11.47
C PHE A 136 8.05 12.26 -11.71
N ILE A 137 7.78 11.62 -12.85
CA ILE A 137 8.26 10.27 -13.14
C ILE A 137 9.78 10.33 -13.32
N GLY A 138 10.52 9.64 -12.45
CA GLY A 138 11.98 9.67 -12.41
C GLY A 138 12.60 10.89 -11.71
N GLU A 139 11.81 11.68 -10.98
CA GLU A 139 12.27 12.85 -10.21
C GLU A 139 12.18 12.57 -8.70
N ILE A 140 13.25 12.84 -7.93
CA ILE A 140 13.23 12.66 -6.46
C ILE A 140 12.35 13.75 -5.82
N ASP A 141 11.51 13.34 -4.87
CA ASP A 141 10.47 14.17 -4.25
C ASP A 141 10.29 13.89 -2.75
N THR A 142 11.16 14.52 -1.97
CA THR A 142 11.14 14.45 -0.50
C THR A 142 10.01 15.25 0.17
N SER A 143 9.07 15.82 -0.61
CA SER A 143 8.15 16.88 -0.14
C SER A 143 7.09 16.46 0.87
N TYR A 144 6.70 15.18 0.89
CA TYR A 144 5.69 14.68 1.83
C TYR A 144 6.09 13.32 2.37
N GLY A 145 6.08 13.21 3.69
CA GLY A 145 6.26 11.97 4.42
C GLY A 145 5.14 11.74 5.41
N ILE A 146 4.72 10.48 5.49
CA ILE A 146 3.90 9.94 6.56
C ILE A 146 4.87 9.33 7.55
N LEU A 147 4.75 9.70 8.82
CA LEU A 147 5.43 9.08 9.94
C LEU A 147 4.35 8.69 10.93
N TYR A 148 4.25 7.40 11.25
CA TYR A 148 3.55 6.97 12.46
C TYR A 148 4.55 6.96 13.64
N GLY A 149 4.14 6.49 14.81
CA GLY A 149 4.99 6.49 16.01
C GLY A 149 4.51 5.46 17.01
N ASN A 150 5.42 4.61 17.50
CA ASN A 150 5.18 3.71 18.61
C ASN A 150 5.66 4.43 19.85
N VAL A 151 4.78 4.50 20.85
CA VAL A 151 5.02 5.19 22.12
C VAL A 151 5.52 4.23 23.21
N GLU A 152 5.60 2.94 22.91
CA GLU A 152 6.10 1.92 23.83
C GLU A 152 7.61 2.06 24.11
N ASN A 153 7.98 1.83 25.37
CA ASN A 153 9.37 1.92 25.82
C ASN A 153 10.18 0.68 25.43
N VAL A 154 11.39 0.92 24.92
CA VAL A 154 12.37 -0.13 24.64
C VAL A 154 13.20 -0.40 25.90
N THR A 155 13.20 -1.65 26.39
CA THR A 155 13.90 -2.05 27.64
C THR A 155 15.42 -1.94 27.56
N ASP A 156 16.00 -2.25 26.40
CA ASP A 156 17.44 -2.08 26.10
C ASP A 156 17.57 -1.28 24.78
N PRO A 157 17.60 0.07 24.87
CA PRO A 157 17.69 0.92 23.70
C PRO A 157 18.99 0.72 22.90
N ASP A 158 20.11 0.43 23.56
CA ASP A 158 21.42 0.35 22.90
C ASP A 158 21.52 -0.90 22.03
N THR A 159 21.13 -2.06 22.56
CA THR A 159 21.05 -3.32 21.78
C THR A 159 20.02 -3.19 20.66
N PHE A 160 18.83 -2.65 20.96
CA PHE A 160 17.78 -2.43 19.97
C PHE A 160 18.28 -1.55 18.82
N ASN A 161 18.86 -0.37 19.10
CA ASN A 161 19.34 0.58 18.11
C ASN A 161 20.47 0.02 17.25
N LYS A 162 21.36 -0.80 17.84
CA LYS A 162 22.46 -1.44 17.14
C LYS A 162 21.98 -2.50 16.14
N GLU A 163 21.21 -3.49 16.61
CA GLU A 163 20.75 -4.62 15.78
C GLU A 163 19.87 -4.17 14.61
N LEU A 164 19.04 -3.18 14.89
CA LEU A 164 18.30 -2.39 13.93
C LEU A 164 19.19 -1.63 12.93
N GLY A 165 20.21 -0.92 13.40
CA GLY A 165 21.20 -0.25 12.55
C GLY A 165 21.77 -1.20 11.51
N THR A 166 22.16 -2.38 11.97
CA THR A 166 22.62 -3.49 11.13
C THR A 166 21.54 -3.98 10.16
N LEU A 167 20.32 -4.26 10.62
CA LEU A 167 19.22 -4.75 9.78
C LEU A 167 18.84 -3.76 8.68
N ILE A 168 18.73 -2.46 8.98
CA ILE A 168 18.42 -1.44 7.96
C ILE A 168 19.57 -1.28 6.95
N GLY A 169 20.83 -1.35 7.40
CA GLY A 169 21.97 -1.38 6.50
C GLY A 169 21.92 -2.55 5.51
N GLN A 170 21.57 -3.74 6.00
CA GLN A 170 21.42 -4.94 5.17
C GLN A 170 20.30 -4.81 4.13
N ILE A 171 19.08 -4.42 4.53
CA ILE A 171 17.97 -4.34 3.59
C ILE A 171 18.12 -3.19 2.58
N ARG A 172 18.81 -2.10 2.93
CA ARG A 172 19.17 -1.06 1.95
C ARG A 172 20.16 -1.58 0.92
N ALA A 173 21.19 -2.30 1.36
CA ALA A 173 22.14 -2.95 0.46
C ALA A 173 21.44 -3.95 -0.49
N GLN A 174 20.39 -4.64 -0.03
CA GLN A 174 19.53 -5.44 -0.90
C GLN A 174 18.73 -4.57 -1.89
N ALA A 175 18.04 -3.53 -1.43
CA ALA A 175 17.14 -2.73 -2.27
C ALA A 175 17.85 -2.07 -3.47
N VAL A 176 19.12 -1.67 -3.32
CA VAL A 176 19.92 -1.07 -4.40
C VAL A 176 20.44 -2.09 -5.42
N GLU A 177 20.39 -3.40 -5.14
CA GLU A 177 20.74 -4.41 -6.14
C GLU A 177 19.63 -4.52 -7.21
N THR A 178 19.99 -4.35 -8.48
CA THR A 178 19.08 -4.45 -9.63
C THR A 178 18.18 -5.69 -9.59
N LYS A 179 18.71 -6.83 -9.10
CA LYS A 179 18.01 -8.13 -9.02
C LYS A 179 16.83 -8.13 -8.03
N ASN A 180 16.84 -7.22 -7.04
CA ASN A 180 15.78 -7.10 -6.03
C ASN A 180 14.78 -5.97 -6.38
N GLU A 181 15.04 -5.23 -7.46
CA GLU A 181 14.12 -4.24 -8.06
C GLU A 181 13.57 -3.18 -7.08
N GLY A 182 14.42 -2.70 -6.16
CA GLY A 182 14.05 -1.71 -5.16
C GLY A 182 13.51 -2.29 -3.84
N LEU A 183 13.27 -3.60 -3.73
CA LEU A 183 12.83 -4.24 -2.48
C LEU A 183 14.03 -4.70 -1.63
N GLY A 184 14.01 -4.40 -0.35
CA GLY A 184 14.82 -5.05 0.66
C GLY A 184 13.97 -5.47 1.85
N LYS A 185 14.24 -6.64 2.44
CA LYS A 185 13.53 -7.10 3.64
C LYS A 185 14.36 -8.06 4.48
N GLY A 186 14.11 -8.08 5.78
CA GLY A 186 14.82 -8.96 6.70
C GLY A 186 14.25 -8.92 8.11
N GLU A 187 14.83 -9.79 8.95
CA GLU A 187 14.51 -9.89 10.37
C GLU A 187 15.79 -10.13 11.20
N THR A 188 15.78 -9.72 12.47
CA THR A 188 16.80 -10.13 13.46
C THR A 188 16.14 -10.33 14.83
N LYS A 189 16.71 -11.19 15.68
CA LYS A 189 16.16 -11.51 17.01
C LYS A 189 16.88 -10.69 18.08
N LEU A 190 16.14 -9.89 18.84
CA LEU A 190 16.68 -9.23 20.04
C LEU A 190 16.61 -10.14 21.27
N SER A 191 15.60 -11.00 21.33
CA SER A 191 15.42 -11.95 22.44
C SER A 191 14.64 -13.18 21.98
N THR A 192 14.42 -14.13 22.88
CA THR A 192 13.56 -15.31 22.65
C THR A 192 12.13 -14.95 22.23
N PHE A 193 11.64 -13.77 22.63
CA PHE A 193 10.26 -13.32 22.40
C PHE A 193 10.16 -12.15 21.41
N VAL A 194 11.29 -11.57 21.00
CA VAL A 194 11.34 -10.32 20.21
C VAL A 194 12.15 -10.51 18.94
N THR A 195 11.46 -10.42 17.80
CA THR A 195 12.05 -10.34 16.46
C THR A 195 11.76 -8.96 15.86
N LEU A 196 12.82 -8.26 15.44
CA LEU A 196 12.74 -7.11 14.58
C LEU A 196 12.39 -7.55 13.16
N TYR A 197 11.45 -6.86 12.53
CA TYR A 197 11.14 -6.98 11.11
C TYR A 197 11.36 -5.63 10.43
N ALA A 198 11.92 -5.64 9.23
CA ALA A 198 12.11 -4.44 8.43
C ALA A 198 11.93 -4.70 6.93
N LEU A 199 11.44 -3.67 6.23
CA LEU A 199 11.19 -3.63 4.80
C LEU A 199 11.57 -2.24 4.28
N VAL A 200 11.98 -2.18 3.01
CA VAL A 200 12.22 -0.98 2.19
C VAL A 200 11.75 -1.28 0.78
N GLN A 201 11.11 -0.32 0.10
CA GLN A 201 10.67 -0.49 -1.29
C GLN A 201 10.71 0.82 -2.07
N CYS A 202 11.71 0.95 -2.94
CA CYS A 202 11.89 2.09 -3.83
C CYS A 202 10.85 2.15 -4.97
N THR A 203 10.55 3.35 -5.47
CA THR A 203 9.82 3.50 -6.74
C THR A 203 10.77 3.18 -7.90
N ARG A 204 10.26 2.52 -8.96
CA ARG A 204 11.14 1.94 -10.01
C ARG A 204 11.39 2.88 -11.19
N ASP A 205 10.69 3.99 -11.27
CA ASP A 205 10.98 5.06 -12.22
C ASP A 205 12.26 5.83 -11.88
N LEU A 206 12.73 5.75 -10.62
CA LEU A 206 14.02 6.28 -10.17
C LEU A 206 15.22 5.36 -10.50
N SER A 207 15.06 4.37 -11.39
CA SER A 207 16.10 3.38 -11.73
C SER A 207 17.38 3.96 -12.34
N LEU A 208 17.36 5.21 -12.82
CA LEU A 208 18.54 5.93 -13.31
C LEU A 208 19.35 6.60 -12.18
N VAL A 209 18.81 6.62 -10.96
CA VAL A 209 19.29 7.41 -9.81
C VAL A 209 19.77 6.52 -8.65
N TRP A 210 19.64 5.19 -8.76
CA TRP A 210 20.11 4.19 -7.78
C TRP A 210 21.55 4.41 -7.24
N PRO A 211 22.54 4.89 -8.02
CA PRO A 211 23.88 5.21 -7.48
C PRO A 211 23.94 6.41 -6.53
N LEU A 212 22.97 7.34 -6.59
CA LEU A 212 22.90 8.54 -5.73
C LEU A 212 22.02 8.33 -4.49
N MET A 213 21.29 7.22 -4.42
CA MET A 213 20.38 6.82 -3.34
C MET A 213 21.06 6.52 -1.99
N TRP A 214 22.37 6.75 -1.89
CA TRP A 214 23.16 6.61 -0.66
C TRP A 214 23.05 7.84 0.27
N ALA A 215 22.59 8.98 -0.26
CA ALA A 215 22.84 10.28 0.36
C ALA A 215 21.94 10.61 1.58
N ILE A 216 20.83 9.91 1.76
CA ILE A 216 19.76 10.29 2.67
C ILE A 216 19.33 8.97 3.37
N LEU A 217 19.57 8.79 4.71
CA LEU A 217 18.61 8.28 5.74
C LEU A 217 19.01 7.51 7.02
N ILE A 218 18.18 7.69 8.08
CA ILE A 218 18.28 7.14 9.46
C ILE A 218 17.08 6.17 9.79
N THR A 219 17.06 5.44 10.93
CA THR A 219 16.83 3.96 10.99
C THR A 219 16.19 3.37 12.30
N PHE A 220 14.89 2.93 12.40
CA PHE A 220 14.36 2.15 13.61
C PHE A 220 13.43 0.87 13.37
N ALA A 221 13.06 0.03 14.40
CA ALA A 221 12.54 -1.39 14.34
C ALA A 221 11.24 -1.86 15.12
N LYS A 222 10.72 -3.09 14.89
CA LYS A 222 9.51 -3.72 15.55
C LYS A 222 9.80 -4.72 16.71
N THR A 223 8.92 -4.86 17.71
CA THR A 223 8.94 -5.99 18.69
C THR A 223 7.61 -6.77 18.76
N GLY A 224 7.66 -8.05 19.16
CA GLY A 224 6.47 -8.85 19.55
C GLY A 224 5.65 -9.50 18.42
N LYS A 225 4.86 -10.53 18.75
CA LYS A 225 4.24 -11.45 17.78
C LYS A 225 2.70 -11.46 17.67
N ASP A 226 1.97 -10.96 18.67
CA ASP A 226 0.50 -11.04 18.73
C ASP A 226 -0.21 -9.74 19.16
N GLU A 227 0.49 -8.59 19.10
CA GLU A 227 -0.13 -7.26 19.29
C GLU A 227 0.27 -6.28 18.16
N GLU A 228 -0.67 -5.42 17.79
CA GLU A 228 -0.66 -4.59 16.57
C GLU A 228 0.21 -3.32 16.70
N PHE A 229 1.53 -3.51 16.72
CA PHE A 229 2.48 -2.40 16.63
C PHE A 229 2.78 -2.03 15.17
N TYR A 230 2.38 -0.82 14.78
CA TYR A 230 2.58 -0.22 13.45
C TYR A 230 3.32 1.11 13.53
N ILE A 231 4.36 1.29 12.72
CA ILE A 231 4.84 2.63 12.35
C ILE A 231 5.28 2.64 10.88
N ALA A 232 4.32 2.88 9.98
CA ALA A 232 4.74 3.12 8.62
C ALA A 232 5.56 4.43 8.53
N VAL A 233 6.63 4.41 7.73
CA VAL A 233 7.12 5.63 7.12
C VAL A 233 6.84 5.48 5.65
N VAL A 234 6.08 6.43 5.09
CA VAL A 234 5.89 6.47 3.64
C VAL A 234 6.13 7.87 3.11
N MET A 235 7.19 8.00 2.33
CA MET A 235 7.64 9.29 1.81
C MET A 235 7.58 9.26 0.31
N SER A 236 7.29 10.40 -0.32
CA SER A 236 6.95 10.49 -1.73
C SER A 236 8.13 10.46 -2.69
N ASP A 237 9.15 9.63 -2.42
CA ASP A 237 10.53 9.63 -2.96
C ASP A 237 11.57 10.27 -1.99
N MET A 238 11.88 9.51 -0.92
CA MET A 238 12.96 9.60 0.10
C MET A 238 12.76 10.59 1.28
N SER A 239 12.79 10.13 2.58
CA SER A 239 13.56 10.79 3.70
C SER A 239 13.34 10.54 5.28
N SER A 240 13.35 9.32 5.89
CA SER A 240 13.50 8.90 7.37
C SER A 240 12.77 9.63 8.52
N ILE A 241 12.42 9.04 9.69
CA ILE A 241 13.06 8.04 10.59
C ILE A 241 11.95 7.31 11.42
N TYR A 242 12.27 6.19 12.09
CA TYR A 242 11.59 5.57 13.26
C TYR A 242 10.47 4.48 13.03
N SER A 243 10.84 3.21 12.76
CA SER A 243 10.28 1.93 13.34
C SER A 243 8.91 1.24 13.09
N SER A 244 8.53 0.80 11.87
CA SER A 244 7.80 -0.51 11.56
C SER A 244 6.84 -0.46 10.35
N PHE A 245 7.30 -0.89 9.17
CA PHE A 245 6.72 -0.73 7.81
C PHE A 245 7.18 0.54 7.05
N LEU A 246 8.49 0.62 6.86
CA LEU A 246 9.09 1.57 5.94
C LEU A 246 8.75 1.21 4.47
N LEU A 247 7.72 1.85 3.91
CA LEU A 247 7.79 2.23 2.50
C LEU A 247 8.71 3.46 2.43
N ILE A 248 10.03 3.26 2.60
CA ILE A 248 10.95 4.20 1.96
C ILE A 248 10.74 3.94 0.47
N GLU A 249 9.82 4.69 -0.16
CA GLU A 249 9.98 5.06 -1.56
C GLU A 249 11.33 5.79 -1.57
N CYS A 250 12.36 5.07 -1.97
CA CYS A 250 13.59 5.65 -2.48
C CYS A 250 13.31 6.08 -3.91
#